data_AF-A0A0P0XBU6-F1
#
_entry.id   AF-A0A0P0XBU6-F1
#
_cell.length_a   1.000
_cell.length_b   1.000
_cell.length_c   1.000
_cell.angle_alpha   90.00
_cell.angle_beta   90.00
_cell.angle_gamma   90.00
#
_symmetry.space_group_name_H-M   'P 1'
#
loop_
_entity.id
_entity.type
_entity.pdbx_description
1 polymer ?
#
loop_
_entity_poly.entity_id
_entity_poly.type
_entity_poly.pdbx_seq_one_letter_code
_entity_poly.pdbx_strand_id
1 'polypeptide(L)'
;MPAYLLTALLLDRFGRKPLAIGMMLLSGISCSAGNLIAGAGDMRVARLACGVVGIFGMAATYNLLFIYTAELFPTAVRNTALGWMSQASQMGAILAPPVVCLGDIEYQSSKQESVV
;
A
#
# COMPACT_ATOMS: atom_id res chain seq x y z
N MET A 1 0.54 13.52 14.23
CA MET A 1 0.13 12.11 14.31
C MET A 1 -1.39 11.95 14.53
N PRO A 2 -2.29 12.52 13.68
CA PRO A 2 -3.73 12.27 13.80
C PRO A 2 -4.14 10.88 13.27
N ALA A 3 -3.34 10.31 12.36
CA ALA A 3 -3.53 8.97 11.81
C ALA A 3 -3.55 7.88 12.90
N TYR A 4 -2.79 8.05 13.98
CA TYR A 4 -2.70 7.10 15.09
C TYR A 4 -3.98 7.07 15.94
N LEU A 5 -4.70 8.18 16.06
CA LEU A 5 -5.97 8.22 16.79
C LEU A 5 -7.07 7.46 16.03
N LEU A 6 -7.10 7.61 14.70
CA LEU A 6 -8.09 6.94 13.86
C LEU A 6 -7.85 5.42 13.80
N THR A 7 -6.59 5.01 13.67
CA THR A 7 -6.24 3.59 13.70
C THR A 7 -6.37 3.00 15.10
N ALA A 8 -6.05 3.73 16.17
CA ALA A 8 -6.30 3.27 17.55
C ALA A 8 -7.80 3.08 17.85
N LEU A 9 -8.66 4.01 17.43
CA LEU A 9 -10.12 3.88 17.59
C LEU A 9 -10.69 2.69 16.81
N LEU A 10 -10.15 2.40 15.62
CA LEU A 10 -10.54 1.19 14.88
C LEU A 10 -9.91 -0.09 15.47
N LEU A 11 -8.73 -0.01 16.07
CA LEU A 11 -7.99 -1.14 16.67
C LEU A 11 -8.66 -1.66 17.94
N ASP A 12 -9.24 -0.77 18.77
CA ASP A 12 -9.92 -1.15 20.02
C ASP A 12 -11.19 -1.97 19.80
N ARG A 13 -11.85 -1.83 18.64
CA ARG A 13 -13.12 -2.53 18.36
C ARG A 13 -12.94 -3.93 17.77
N PHE A 14 -11.85 -4.20 17.05
CA PHE A 14 -11.70 -5.43 16.26
C PHE A 14 -10.58 -6.37 16.71
N GLY A 15 -9.74 -5.96 17.66
CA GLY A 15 -8.65 -6.80 18.14
C GLY A 15 -7.41 -6.73 17.25
N ARG A 16 -6.27 -6.94 17.92
CA ARG A 16 -4.92 -6.63 17.46
C ARG A 16 -4.53 -7.32 16.13
N LYS A 17 -4.69 -8.64 16.03
CA LYS A 17 -4.31 -9.45 14.85
C LYS A 17 -5.22 -9.26 13.62
N PRO A 18 -6.56 -9.30 13.74
CA PRO A 18 -7.43 -9.17 12.57
C PRO A 18 -7.42 -7.76 11.99
N LEU A 19 -7.07 -6.71 12.77
CA LEU A 19 -6.96 -5.36 12.19
C LEU A 19 -5.84 -5.28 11.14
N ALA A 20 -4.68 -5.91 11.40
CA ALA A 20 -3.57 -5.92 10.44
C ALA A 20 -4.01 -6.55 9.11
N ILE A 21 -4.68 -7.71 9.21
CA ILE A 21 -5.20 -8.45 8.05
C ILE A 21 -6.30 -7.63 7.36
N GLY A 22 -7.22 -7.06 8.13
CA GLY A 22 -8.33 -6.25 7.62
C GLY A 22 -7.86 -5.00 6.87
N MET A 23 -6.85 -4.29 7.38
CA MET A 23 -6.27 -3.12 6.73
C MET A 23 -5.50 -3.49 5.46
N MET A 24 -4.77 -4.61 5.49
CA MET A 24 -4.07 -5.13 4.31
C MET A 24 -5.06 -5.55 3.22
N LEU A 25 -6.15 -6.24 3.59
CA LEU A 25 -7.23 -6.60 2.67
C LEU A 25 -7.94 -5.36 2.14
N LEU A 26 -8.30 -4.41 3.00
CA LEU A 26 -8.96 -3.17 2.59
C LEU A 26 -8.10 -2.36 1.62
N SER A 27 -6.80 -2.25 1.89
CA SER A 27 -5.84 -1.58 1.02
C SER A 27 -5.63 -2.32 -0.30
N GLY A 28 -5.57 -3.66 -0.27
CA GLY A 28 -5.53 -4.48 -1.48
C GLY A 28 -6.78 -4.26 -2.33
N ILE A 29 -7.97 -4.37 -1.73
CA ILE A 29 -9.25 -4.13 -2.38
C ILE A 29 -9.32 -2.70 -2.94
N SER A 30 -8.87 -1.68 -2.20
CA SER A 30 -8.90 -0.29 -2.67
C SER A 30 -7.96 -0.05 -3.84
N CYS A 31 -6.79 -0.70 -3.85
CA CYS A 31 -5.84 -0.63 -4.97
C CYS A 31 -6.36 -1.37 -6.20
N SER A 32 -6.90 -2.59 -6.03
CA SER A 32 -7.54 -3.36 -7.10
C SER A 32 -8.74 -2.60 -7.70
N ALA A 33 -9.58 -1.99 -6.86
CA ALA A 33 -10.70 -1.15 -7.31
C ALA A 33 -10.18 0.06 -8.11
N GLY A 34 -9.11 0.71 -7.66
CA GLY A 34 -8.47 1.81 -8.39
C GLY A 34 -7.83 1.42 -9.73
N ASN A 35 -7.52 0.14 -9.93
CA ASN A 35 -7.04 -0.40 -11.21
C ASN A 35 -8.20 -0.75 -12.16
N LEU A 36 -9.29 -1.30 -11.62
CA LEU A 36 -10.48 -1.70 -12.39
C LEU A 36 -11.27 -0.49 -12.92
N ILE A 37 -11.18 0.67 -12.27
CA ILE A 37 -11.78 1.92 -12.78
C ILE A 37 -11.02 2.33 -14.04
N ALA A 38 -11.57 1.97 -15.20
CA ALA A 38 -11.08 2.37 -16.52
C ALA A 38 -10.93 3.89 -16.60
N GLY A 39 -9.76 4.36 -17.07
CA GLY A 39 -9.31 5.75 -16.99
C GLY A 39 -10.04 6.78 -17.87
N ALA A 40 -11.33 6.63 -18.13
CA ALA A 40 -12.12 7.56 -18.93
C ALA A 40 -13.03 8.43 -18.03
N GLY A 41 -12.64 9.69 -17.79
CA GLY A 41 -13.52 10.75 -17.25
C GLY A 41 -13.20 11.28 -15.84
N ASP A 42 -14.14 12.07 -15.28
CA ASP A 42 -14.10 12.87 -14.04
C ASP A 42 -13.80 12.05 -12.75
N MET A 43 -13.68 10.74 -12.88
CA MET A 43 -13.36 9.80 -11.80
C MET A 43 -11.87 9.79 -11.40
N ARG A 44 -11.06 10.75 -11.88
CA ARG A 44 -9.66 10.90 -11.46
C ARG A 44 -9.53 11.08 -9.96
N VAL A 45 -10.46 11.83 -9.36
CA VAL A 45 -10.52 12.05 -7.91
C VAL A 45 -10.81 10.75 -7.17
N ALA A 46 -11.73 9.92 -7.67
CA ALA A 46 -12.04 8.62 -7.07
C ALA A 46 -10.83 7.69 -7.10
N ARG A 47 -10.11 7.64 -8.24
CA ARG A 47 -8.87 6.86 -8.37
C ARG A 47 -7.79 7.34 -7.40
N LEU A 48 -7.61 8.65 -7.26
CA LEU A 48 -6.68 9.24 -6.30
C LEU A 48 -7.09 8.92 -4.85
N ALA A 49 -8.37 9.06 -4.51
CA ALA A 49 -8.90 8.75 -3.19
C ALA A 49 -8.67 7.28 -2.82
N CYS A 50 -8.96 6.34 -3.74
CA CYS A 50 -8.67 4.92 -3.56
C CYS A 50 -7.17 4.65 -3.34
N GLY A 51 -6.30 5.36 -4.07
CA GLY A 51 -4.85 5.30 -3.88
C GLY A 51 -4.41 5.81 -2.50
N VAL A 52 -4.92 6.95 -2.05
CA VAL A 52 -4.61 7.53 -0.74
C VAL A 52 -5.08 6.63 0.40
N VAL A 53 -6.28 6.06 0.30
CA VAL A 53 -6.80 5.08 1.27
C VAL A 53 -5.93 3.83 1.30
N GLY A 54 -5.49 3.35 0.14
CA GLY A 54 -4.57 2.21 0.03
C GLY A 54 -3.23 2.48 0.72
N ILE A 55 -2.61 3.64 0.45
CA ILE A 55 -1.35 4.06 1.07
C ILE A 55 -1.51 4.20 2.59
N PHE A 56 -2.62 4.78 3.05
CA PHE A 56 -2.91 4.91 4.48
C PHE A 56 -3.01 3.54 5.17
N GLY A 57 -3.72 2.59 4.57
CA GLY A 57 -3.83 1.22 5.10
C GLY A 57 -2.48 0.49 5.14
N MET A 58 -1.64 0.67 4.12
CA MET A 58 -0.28 0.10 4.10
C MET A 58 0.61 0.71 5.17
N ALA A 59 0.58 2.04 5.34
CA ALA A 59 1.36 2.73 6.36
C ALA A 59 0.96 2.31 7.79
N ALA A 60 -0.35 2.16 8.04
CA ALA A 60 -0.86 1.67 9.31
C ALA A 60 -0.40 0.23 9.60
N THR A 61 -0.48 -0.66 8.60
CA THR A 61 -0.06 -2.05 8.71
C THR A 61 1.46 -2.16 8.94
N TYR A 62 2.26 -1.36 8.25
CA TYR A 62 3.71 -1.32 8.43
C TYR A 62 4.10 -0.90 9.85
N ASN A 63 3.44 0.13 10.40
CA ASN A 63 3.68 0.56 11.77
C ASN A 63 3.29 -0.52 12.79
N LEU A 64 2.13 -1.16 12.59
CA LEU A 64 1.65 -2.21 13.48
C LEU A 64 2.55 -3.44 13.43
N LEU A 65 3.03 -3.84 12.25
CA LEU A 65 3.97 -4.95 12.07
C LEU A 65 5.32 -4.66 12.76
N PHE A 66 5.78 -3.42 12.74
CA PHE A 66 6.99 -3.00 13.46
C PHE A 66 6.82 -3.16 14.98
N ILE A 67 5.65 -2.78 15.50
CA ILE A 67 5.30 -2.95 16.92
C ILE A 67 5.20 -4.44 17.26
N TYR A 68 4.49 -5.24 16.47
CA TYR A 68 4.40 -6.69 16.68
C TYR A 68 5.75 -7.37 16.67
N THR A 69 6.63 -6.96 15.76
CA THR A 69 7.98 -7.49 15.68
C THR A 69 8.75 -7.16 16.97
N ALA A 70 8.57 -5.96 17.52
CA ALA A 70 9.20 -5.58 18.79
C ALA A 70 8.59 -6.31 20.01
N GLU A 71 7.32 -6.72 19.96
CA GLU A 71 6.66 -7.45 21.05
C GLU A 71 6.98 -8.96 21.04
N LEU A 72 7.06 -9.58 19.85
CA LEU A 72 7.22 -11.02 19.70
C LEU A 72 8.68 -11.47 19.70
N PHE A 73 9.59 -10.66 19.15
CA PHE A 73 10.98 -11.06 18.97
C PHE A 73 11.88 -10.56 20.10
N PRO A 74 12.79 -11.41 20.64
CA PRO A 74 13.81 -10.97 21.57
C PRO A 74 14.74 -9.93 20.92
N THR A 75 15.34 -9.07 21.73
CA THR A 75 16.23 -7.97 21.28
C THR A 75 17.34 -8.44 20.34
N ALA A 76 17.81 -9.69 20.51
CA ALA A 76 18.82 -10.33 19.67
C ALA A 76 18.43 -10.43 18.18
N VAL A 77 17.15 -10.68 17.86
CA VAL A 77 16.69 -10.86 16.46
C VAL A 77 15.82 -9.69 15.96
N ARG A 78 15.48 -8.73 16.84
CA ARG A 78 14.72 -7.54 16.45
C ARG A 78 15.48 -6.73 15.40
N ASN A 79 16.77 -6.45 15.59
CA ASN A 79 17.53 -5.62 14.65
C ASN A 79 17.61 -6.25 13.26
N THR A 80 17.77 -7.57 13.19
CA THR A 80 17.78 -8.28 11.90
C THR A 80 16.40 -8.21 11.25
N ALA A 81 15.32 -8.48 11.98
CA ALA A 81 13.96 -8.39 11.46
C ALA A 81 13.61 -6.99 10.91
N LEU A 82 14.01 -5.93 11.61
CA LEU A 82 13.83 -4.55 11.14
C LEU A 82 14.67 -4.24 9.89
N GLY A 83 15.87 -4.81 9.80
CA GLY A 83 16.69 -4.79 8.59
C GLY A 83 15.96 -5.42 7.41
N TRP A 84 15.48 -6.66 7.55
CA TRP A 84 14.70 -7.36 6.51
C TRP A 84 13.46 -6.58 6.08
N MET A 85 12.72 -5.99 7.04
CA MET A 85 11.54 -5.18 6.76
C MET A 85 11.87 -3.92 5.94
N SER A 86 12.99 -3.26 6.26
CA SER A 86 13.47 -2.08 5.52
C SER A 86 13.98 -2.44 4.13
N GLN A 87 14.63 -3.60 3.97
CA GLN A 87 15.05 -4.11 2.66
C GLN A 87 13.84 -4.46 1.79
N ALA A 88 12.80 -5.09 2.36
CA ALA A 88 11.57 -5.42 1.63
C ALA A 88 10.85 -4.16 1.10
N SER A 89 10.80 -3.10 1.90
CA SER A 89 10.26 -1.79 1.48
C SER A 89 11.06 -1.21 0.31
N GLN A 90 12.40 -1.26 0.38
CA GLN A 90 13.28 -0.78 -0.68
C GLN A 90 13.14 -1.61 -1.97
N MET A 91 12.96 -2.93 -1.88
CA MET A 91 12.68 -3.76 -3.05
C MET A 91 11.39 -3.32 -3.76
N GLY A 92 10.35 -2.97 -3.00
CA GLY A 92 9.13 -2.39 -3.56
C GLY A 92 9.38 -1.08 -4.32
N ALA A 93 10.23 -0.20 -3.79
CA ALA A 93 10.61 1.04 -4.45
C ALA A 93 11.44 0.81 -5.73
N ILE A 94 12.31 -0.21 -5.75
CA ILE A 94 13.12 -0.59 -6.93
C ILE A 94 12.23 -1.18 -8.03
N LEU A 95 11.18 -1.91 -7.67
CA LEU A 95 10.23 -2.50 -8.63
C LEU A 95 9.23 -1.50 -9.19
N ALA A 96 9.05 -0.33 -8.57
CA ALA A 96 8.05 0.66 -9.00
C ALA A 96 8.32 1.27 -10.39
N PRO A 97 9.55 1.75 -10.74
CA PRO A 97 9.81 2.37 -12.04
C PRO A 97 9.56 1.43 -13.23
N PRO A 98 10.03 0.16 -13.23
CA PRO A 98 9.73 -0.76 -14.33
C PRO A 98 8.23 -0.89 -14.60
N VAL A 99 7.40 -1.03 -13.56
CA VAL A 99 5.94 -1.17 -13.71
C VAL A 99 5.32 0.08 -14.35
N VAL A 100 5.80 1.27 -13.98
CA VAL A 100 5.34 2.53 -14.58
C VAL A 100 5.79 2.65 -16.04
N CYS A 101 7.05 2.32 -16.33
CA CYS A 101 7.59 2.35 -17.70
C CYS A 101 6.84 1.42 -18.66
N LEU A 102 6.39 0.24 -18.19
CA LEU A 102 5.54 -0.64 -19.00
C LEU A 102 4.19 0.02 -19.36
N GLY A 103 3.59 0.75 -18.41
CA GLY A 103 2.35 1.50 -18.67
C GLY A 103 2.53 2.67 -19.64
N ASP A 104 3.68 3.36 -19.59
CA ASP A 104 4.01 4.43 -20.53
C ASP A 104 4.22 3.91 -21.97
N ILE A 105 4.84 2.73 -22.13
CA ILE A 105 5.04 2.11 -23.46
C ILE A 105 3.68 1.75 -24.08
N GLU A 106 2.76 1.18 -23.31
CA GLU A 106 1.41 0.85 -23.80
C GLU A 106 0.61 2.10 -24.18
N TYR A 107 0.78 3.17 -23.40
CA TYR A 107 0.18 4.47 -23.70
C TYR A 107 0.75 5.08 -25.00
N GLN A 108 2.06 4.94 -25.25
CA GLN A 108 2.69 5.36 -26.50
C GLN A 108 2.22 4.50 -27.69
N SER A 109 2.10 3.18 -27.50
CA SER A 109 1.61 2.25 -28.52
C SER A 109 0.19 2.62 -28.99
N SER A 110 -0.72 2.87 -28.05
CA SER A 110 -2.10 3.30 -28.34
C SER A 110 -2.16 4.64 -29.09
N LYS A 111 -1.24 5.56 -28.76
CA LYS A 111 -1.18 6.87 -29.43
C LYS A 111 -0.60 6.77 -30.85
N GLN A 112 0.31 5.83 -31.10
CA GLN A 112 0.93 5.65 -32.42
C GLN A 112 -0.03 5.01 -33.43
N GLU A 113 -0.92 4.11 -32.99
CA GLU A 113 -1.96 3.51 -33.83
C GLU A 113 -3.07 4.52 -34.21
N SER A 114 -3.24 5.60 -33.44
CA SER A 114 -4.22 6.67 -33.74
C SER A 114 -3.74 7.69 -34.79
N VAL A 115 -2.48 7.62 -35.23
CA VAL A 115 -1.86 8.59 -36.15
C VAL A 115 -1.60 8.01 -37.56
N VAL A 116 -1.80 6.71 -37.76
CA VAL A 116 -1.68 6.03 -39.07
C VAL A 116 -3.07 5.67 -39.60
#